data_AF-A0A653ME93-F1
#
_entry.id   AF-A0A653ME93-F1
#
_cell.length_a   1.000
_cell.length_b   1.000
_cell.length_c   1.000
_cell.angle_alpha   90.00
_cell.angle_beta   90.00
_cell.angle_gamma   90.00
#
_symmetry.space_group_name_H-M   'P 1'
#
loop_
_entity.id
_entity.type
_entity.pdbx_description
1 polymer ?
#
loop_
_entity_poly.entity_id
_entity_poly.type
_entity_poly.pdbx_seq_one_letter_code
_entity_poly.pdbx_strand_id
1 'polypeptide(L)' 'MSIAHVDLTPKHRVAENAGMGLRLRLRREFNRGGTVIGVARARDLSNRRRLSAETVERMVS' A
#
# COMPACT_ATOMS: atom_id res chain seq x y z
N MET A 1 -10.99 -17.17 10.17
CA MET A 1 -11.82 -16.45 9.17
C MET A 1 -11.09 -16.49 7.84
N SER A 2 -11.59 -17.23 6.84
CA SER A 2 -10.92 -17.31 5.54
C SER A 2 -11.20 -16.04 4.71
N ILE A 3 -10.15 -15.32 4.33
CA ILE A 3 -10.20 -14.11 3.49
C ILE A 3 -10.63 -14.41 2.03
N ALA A 4 -10.87 -15.68 1.67
CA ALA A 4 -11.12 -16.15 0.31
C ALA A 4 -12.26 -15.44 -0.46
N HIS A 5 -13.20 -14.78 0.22
CA HIS A 5 -14.35 -14.08 -0.39
C HIS A 5 -14.31 -12.55 -0.24
N VAL A 6 -13.25 -11.96 0.31
CA VAL A 6 -13.15 -10.50 0.48
C VAL A 6 -12.51 -9.88 -0.76
N ASP A 7 -13.09 -8.79 -1.28
CA ASP A 7 -12.41 -7.98 -2.28
C ASP A 7 -11.22 -7.25 -1.63
N LEU A 8 -10.02 -7.66 -2.02
CA LEU A 8 -8.75 -7.13 -1.54
C LEU A 8 -8.19 -6.04 -2.47
N THR A 9 -9.07 -5.42 -3.26
CA THR A 9 -8.75 -4.23 -4.03
C THR A 9 -8.74 -3.01 -3.10
N PRO A 10 -7.65 -2.22 -3.09
CA PRO A 10 -7.58 -1.01 -2.26
C PRO A 10 -8.72 -0.03 -2.58
N LYS A 11 -9.39 0.46 -1.53
CA LYS A 11 -10.39 1.55 -1.65
C LYS A 11 -9.71 2.84 -2.13
N HIS A 12 -10.46 3.73 -2.78
CA HIS A 12 -9.94 5.02 -3.29
C HIS A 12 -9.11 5.79 -2.25
N ARG A 13 -9.63 5.94 -1.03
CA ARG A 13 -8.92 6.65 0.06
C ARG A 13 -7.56 6.03 0.39
N VAL A 14 -7.44 4.70 0.31
CA VAL A 14 -6.15 4.01 0.56
C VAL A 14 -5.17 4.31 -0.57
N ALA A 15 -5.64 4.27 -1.82
CA ALA A 15 -4.82 4.59 -2.99
C ALA A 15 -4.33 6.06 -2.98
N GLU A 16 -5.21 6.99 -2.61
CA GLU A 16 -4.88 8.40 -2.45
C GLU A 16 -3.81 8.62 -1.38
N ASN A 17 -3.99 8.01 -0.20
CA ASN A 17 -3.03 8.10 0.90
C ASN A 17 -1.67 7.52 0.53
N ALA A 18 -1.65 6.36 -0.13
CA ALA A 18 -0.41 5.74 -0.60
C ALA A 18 0.30 6.63 -1.65
N GLY A 19 -0.46 7.21 -2.58
CA GLY A 19 0.06 8.16 -3.56
C GLY A 19 0.60 9.45 -2.93
N MET A 20 -0.03 9.95 -1.87
CA MET A 20 0.50 11.08 -1.10
C MET A 20 1.82 10.72 -0.41
N GLY A 21 1.91 9.57 0.25
CA GLY A 21 3.15 9.10 0.88
C GLY A 21 4.31 8.99 -0.11
N LEU A 22 4.07 8.43 -1.30
CA LEU A 22 5.06 8.38 -2.37
C LEU A 22 5.50 9.77 -2.86
N ARG A 23 4.57 10.71 -2.99
CA ARG A 23 4.87 12.11 -3.36
C ARG A 23 5.72 12.81 -2.30
N LEU A 24 5.36 12.68 -1.03
CA LEU A 24 6.13 13.27 0.08
C LEU A 24 7.54 12.68 0.16
N ARG A 25 7.68 11.37 -0.15
CA ARG A 25 9.00 10.73 -0.25
C ARG A 25 9.86 11.34 -1.36
N LEU A 26 9.29 11.55 -2.55
CA LEU A 26 10.00 12.14 -3.70
C LEU A 26 10.52 13.55 -3.39
N ARG A 27 9.82 14.29 -2.51
CA ARG A 27 10.21 15.64 -2.11
C ARG A 27 11.41 15.70 -1.15
N ARG A 28 12.00 14.55 -0.74
CA ARG A 28 13.11 14.41 0.24
C ARG A 28 12.85 15.08 1.61
N GLU A 29 11.65 15.60 1.82
CA GLU A 29 11.31 16.55 2.88
C GLU A 29 11.20 15.88 4.25
N PHE A 30 10.94 14.57 4.28
CA PHE A 30 10.65 13.87 5.52
C PHE A 30 11.65 12.78 5.89
N ASN A 31 12.64 12.46 5.04
CA ASN A 31 13.47 11.24 5.18
C ASN A 31 12.66 9.95 5.47
N ARG A 32 11.34 9.96 5.17
CA ARG A 32 10.39 8.85 5.38
C ARG A 32 10.47 7.90 4.19
N GLY A 33 11.68 7.43 3.90
CA GLY A 33 11.98 6.62 2.72
C GLY A 33 11.20 5.30 2.66
N GLY A 34 10.74 4.81 3.82
CA GLY A 34 10.25 3.45 3.97
C GLY A 34 11.32 2.44 3.57
N THR A 35 11.04 1.16 3.76
CA THR A 35 11.87 0.11 3.14
C THR A 35 11.54 0.02 1.65
N VAL A 36 12.42 -0.59 0.85
CA VAL A 36 12.15 -0.88 -0.57
C VAL A 36 10.82 -1.65 -0.72
N ILE A 37 10.54 -2.56 0.22
CA ILE A 37 9.29 -3.32 0.30
C ILE A 37 8.09 -2.39 0.57
N GLY A 38 8.19 -1.47 1.54
CA GLY A 38 7.12 -0.51 1.83
C GLY A 38 6.78 0.38 0.63
N VAL A 39 7.79 0.75 -0.16
CA VAL A 39 7.62 1.59 -1.36
C VAL A 39 6.97 0.81 -2.50
N ALA A 40 7.38 -0.43 -2.72
CA ALA A 40 6.73 -1.32 -3.69
C ALA A 40 5.26 -1.54 -3.32
N ARG A 41 4.96 -1.82 -2.04
CA ARG A 41 3.57 -1.94 -1.55
C ARG A 41 2.78 -0.64 -1.72
N ALA A 42 3.35 0.51 -1.40
CA ALA A 42 2.68 1.80 -1.60
C ALA A 42 2.34 2.06 -3.07
N ARG A 43 3.18 1.62 -4.02
CA ARG A 43 2.87 1.68 -5.46
C ARG A 43 1.72 0.76 -5.85
N ASP A 44 1.72 -0.47 -5.34
CA ASP A 44 0.62 -1.41 -5.60
C ASP A 44 -0.71 -0.87 -5.05
N LEU A 45 -0.68 -0.28 -3.85
CA LEU A 45 -1.83 0.36 -3.23
C LEU A 45 -2.31 1.58 -4.02
N SER A 46 -1.40 2.47 -4.45
CA SER A 46 -1.77 3.67 -5.21
C SER A 46 -2.40 3.34 -6.56
N ASN A 47 -1.97 2.23 -7.18
CA ASN A 47 -2.50 1.75 -8.45
C ASN A 47 -3.76 0.89 -8.29
N ARG A 48 -4.27 0.73 -7.06
CA ARG A 48 -5.42 -0.12 -6.73
C ARG A 48 -5.27 -1.54 -7.27
N ARG A 49 -4.06 -2.09 -7.22
CA ARG A 49 -3.83 -3.46 -7.64
C ARG A 49 -4.45 -4.41 -6.62
N ARG A 50 -5.20 -5.42 -7.07
CA ARG A 50 -5.77 -6.44 -6.18
C ARG A 50 -4.64 -7.19 -5.48
N LEU A 51 -4.68 -7.24 -4.15
CA LEU A 51 -3.65 -7.89 -3.33
C LEU A 51 -4.04 -9.35 -3.03
N SER A 52 -3.04 -10.19 -2.74
CA SER A 52 -3.29 -11.53 -2.19
C SER A 52 -3.65 -11.43 -0.70
N ALA A 53 -4.42 -12.41 -0.19
CA ALA A 53 -4.75 -12.50 1.23
C ALA A 53 -3.49 -12.48 2.11
N GLU A 54 -2.49 -13.28 1.73
CA GLU A 54 -1.19 -13.33 2.41
C GLU A 54 -0.48 -11.96 2.45
N THR A 55 -0.55 -11.19 1.35
CA THR A 55 0.05 -9.84 1.32
C THR A 55 -0.65 -8.91 2.31
N VAL A 56 -1.98 -8.99 2.40
CA VAL A 56 -2.77 -8.18 3.33
C VAL A 56 -2.50 -8.59 4.78
N GLU A 57 -2.41 -9.89 5.07
CA GLU A 57 -2.07 -10.39 6.41
C GLU A 57 -0.69 -9.85 6.87
N ARG A 58 0.32 -9.88 5.99
CA ARG A 58 1.66 -9.33 6.26
C ARG A 58 1.70 -7.79 6.41
N MET A 59 0.62 -7.08 6.09
CA MET A 59 0.51 -5.64 6.27
C MET A 59 -0.15 -5.24 7.59
N VAL A 60 -0.95 -6.14 8.18
CA VAL A 60 -1.64 -5.93 9.46
C VAL A 60 -0.78 -6.37 10.64
N SER A 61 0.24 -7.21 10.39
CA SER A 61 1.17 -7.74 11.40
C SER A 61 2.04 -6.67 12.07
#